data_AF-A0A1F2QAF2-F1
#
_entry.id   AF-A0A1F2QAF2-F1
#
_cell.length_a   1.000
_cell.length_b   1.000
_cell.length_c   1.000
_cell.angle_alpha   90.00
_cell.angle_beta   90.00
_cell.angle_gamma   90.00
#
_symmetry.space_group_name_H-M   'P 1'
#
loop_
_entity.id
_entity.type
_entity.pdbx_description
1 polymer ?
#
loop_
_entity_poly.entity_id
_entity_poly.type
_entity_poly.pdbx_seq_one_letter_code
_entity_poly.pdbx_strand_id
1 'polypeptide(L)'
;MNRWRLIVAASVVAALAVIALASMPWAQPMAWPSRPVLTGWHSEVPAWRLGAPPPIEGLAAEGVGLLANYLLAIVLVFVLPRRVRRMAESLRPGGRKLARILLIGLACAILAAAVSILAAFSVQMLPVPFLLLGMLFLSALVGVVAIEFELGRELLARAGWYADRPLLALALGTLLIFSLTRLPLLGWLTLVVVWLTGAGTSVVTRFGSGRPWTLRPLVEDTNE
;
A
#
# COMPACT_ATOMS: atom_id res chain seq x y z
N MET A 1 -17.98 27.98 2.16
CA MET A 1 -16.83 27.04 2.22
C MET A 1 -17.26 25.74 1.55
N ASN A 2 -16.57 25.25 0.52
CA ASN A 2 -16.97 24.00 -0.16
C ASN A 2 -16.94 22.82 0.83
N ARG A 3 -18.04 22.05 0.91
CA ARG A 3 -18.16 20.89 1.81
C ARG A 3 -16.96 19.93 1.69
N TRP A 4 -16.44 19.74 0.49
CA TRP A 4 -15.26 18.90 0.24
C TRP A 4 -13.97 19.43 0.84
N ARG A 5 -13.76 20.75 0.92
CA ARG A 5 -12.57 21.33 1.59
C ARG A 5 -12.60 21.05 3.08
N LEU A 6 -13.78 21.14 3.69
CA LEU A 6 -13.99 20.76 5.09
C LEU A 6 -13.75 19.27 5.30
N ILE A 7 -14.22 18.41 4.40
CA ILE A 7 -14.00 16.96 4.47
C ILE A 7 -12.51 16.62 4.41
N VAL A 8 -11.74 17.24 3.49
CA VAL A 8 -10.30 17.00 3.38
C VAL A 8 -9.54 17.53 4.60
N ALA A 9 -9.87 18.73 5.08
CA ALA A 9 -9.25 19.26 6.29
C ALA A 9 -9.58 18.37 7.51
N ALA A 10 -10.83 17.95 7.66
CA ALA A 10 -11.26 17.06 8.72
C ALA A 10 -10.59 15.68 8.63
N SER A 11 -10.39 15.13 7.43
CA SER A 11 -9.73 13.84 7.25
C SER A 11 -8.23 13.91 7.60
N VAL A 12 -7.55 15.01 7.27
CA VAL A 12 -6.15 15.24 7.68
C VAL A 12 -6.06 15.37 9.21
N VAL A 13 -6.93 16.17 9.83
CA VAL A 13 -6.93 16.33 11.30
C VAL A 13 -7.25 15.00 11.99
N ALA A 14 -8.23 14.25 11.48
CA ALA A 14 -8.56 12.92 12.00
C ALA A 14 -7.39 11.93 11.84
N ALA A 15 -6.71 11.92 10.69
CA ALA A 15 -5.55 11.07 10.46
C ALA A 15 -4.41 11.38 11.43
N LEU A 16 -4.11 12.66 11.65
CA LEU A 16 -3.10 13.10 12.60
C LEU A 16 -3.50 12.77 14.05
N ALA A 17 -4.78 12.95 14.40
CA ALA A 17 -5.29 12.56 15.72
C ALA A 17 -5.14 11.05 15.95
N VAL A 18 -5.48 10.22 14.96
CA VAL A 18 -5.30 8.75 15.04
C VAL A 18 -3.83 8.38 15.23
N ILE A 19 -2.92 9.03 14.49
CA ILE A 19 -1.47 8.80 14.66
C ILE A 19 -1.01 9.20 16.07
N ALA A 20 -1.45 10.36 16.55
CA ALA A 20 -1.13 10.84 17.90
C ALA A 20 -1.68 9.91 18.99
N LEU A 21 -2.93 9.47 18.87
CA LEU A 21 -3.55 8.50 19.77
C LEU A 21 -2.80 7.15 19.74
N ALA A 22 -2.44 6.67 18.55
CA ALA A 22 -1.70 5.41 18.38
C ALA A 22 -0.26 5.46 18.93
N SER A 23 0.30 6.66 19.08
CA SER A 23 1.62 6.87 19.67
C SER A 23 1.62 6.81 21.20
N MET A 24 0.44 6.92 21.84
CA MET A 24 0.35 7.01 23.29
C MET A 24 0.72 5.68 23.98
N PRO A 25 1.40 5.73 25.15
CA PRO A 25 1.86 4.54 25.86
C PRO A 25 0.75 3.55 26.23
N TRP A 26 -0.44 4.06 26.55
CA TRP A 26 -1.60 3.25 26.91
C TRP A 26 -2.25 2.55 25.71
N ALA A 27 -1.99 3.02 24.49
CA ALA A 27 -2.43 2.37 23.26
C ALA A 27 -1.45 1.26 22.81
N GLN A 28 -0.23 1.21 23.37
CA GLN A 28 0.79 0.19 23.06
C GLN A 28 0.36 -1.25 23.35
N PRO A 29 -0.26 -1.60 24.51
CA PRO A 29 -0.70 -2.97 24.77
C PRO A 29 -1.87 -3.42 23.87
N MET A 30 -2.62 -2.47 23.28
CA MET A 30 -3.65 -2.74 22.27
C MET A 30 -3.12 -2.68 20.84
N ALA A 31 -1.88 -2.22 20.63
CA ALA A 31 -1.22 -2.25 19.34
C ALA A 31 -0.80 -3.69 19.03
N TRP A 32 -1.47 -4.28 18.04
CA TRP A 32 -1.36 -5.67 17.60
C TRP A 32 0.09 -6.16 17.38
N PRO A 33 0.39 -7.48 17.48
CA PRO A 33 1.72 -8.10 17.28
C PRO A 33 2.42 -7.89 15.93
N SER A 34 1.95 -6.98 15.07
CA SER A 34 2.64 -6.56 13.84
C SER A 34 3.65 -5.43 14.04
N ARG A 35 3.70 -4.79 15.22
CA ARG A 35 4.75 -3.80 15.55
C ARG A 35 6.20 -4.36 15.66
N PRO A 36 6.49 -5.60 16.12
CA PRO A 36 7.81 -5.92 16.64
C PRO A 36 8.90 -6.30 15.61
N VAL A 37 8.59 -6.62 14.35
CA VAL A 37 9.65 -7.18 13.46
C VAL A 37 10.57 -6.11 12.87
N LEU A 38 10.10 -4.88 12.63
CA LEU A 38 10.95 -3.78 12.12
C LEU A 38 11.24 -2.70 13.17
N THR A 39 10.35 -2.47 14.15
CA THR A 39 10.62 -1.50 15.23
C THR A 39 11.39 -2.10 16.40
N GLY A 40 11.34 -3.43 16.60
CA GLY A 40 12.10 -4.12 17.64
C GLY A 40 13.62 -4.08 17.44
N TRP A 41 14.07 -3.91 16.19
CA TRP A 41 15.50 -3.75 15.88
C TRP A 41 16.03 -2.35 16.19
N HIS A 42 15.15 -1.34 16.31
CA HIS A 42 15.51 0.03 16.69
C HIS A 42 15.34 0.33 18.18
N SER A 43 14.66 -0.54 18.95
CA SER A 43 14.47 -0.36 20.38
C SER A 43 15.70 -0.66 21.25
N GLU A 44 16.83 -1.07 20.68
CA GLU A 44 18.05 -1.30 21.47
C GLU A 44 18.72 -0.02 21.97
N VAL A 45 18.40 1.14 21.38
CA VAL A 45 18.78 2.45 21.93
C VAL A 45 17.53 3.18 22.38
N PRO A 46 16.99 2.83 23.55
CA PRO A 46 15.79 3.48 24.03
C PRO A 46 16.10 4.94 24.34
N ALA A 47 15.34 5.86 23.75
CA ALA A 47 15.64 7.30 23.73
C ALA A 47 15.51 8.00 25.09
N TRP A 48 15.10 7.29 26.15
CA TRP A 48 15.32 7.72 27.53
C TRP A 48 16.80 7.85 27.88
N ARG A 49 17.71 7.12 27.19
CA ARG A 49 19.17 7.36 27.28
C ARG A 49 19.59 8.69 26.66
N LEU A 50 18.77 9.26 25.78
CA LEU A 50 18.93 10.59 25.18
C LEU A 50 18.06 11.66 25.89
N GLY A 51 17.37 11.31 26.98
CA GLY A 51 16.57 12.24 27.79
C GLY A 51 15.21 12.64 27.21
N ALA A 52 14.70 11.94 26.18
CA ALA A 52 13.40 12.26 25.60
C ALA A 52 12.24 11.68 26.44
N PRO A 53 11.18 12.45 26.71
CA PRO A 53 10.01 11.93 27.40
C PRO A 53 9.23 10.93 26.51
N PRO A 54 8.63 9.88 27.10
CA PRO A 54 8.00 8.76 26.38
C PRO A 54 6.95 9.12 25.30
N PRO A 55 6.10 10.16 25.41
CA PRO A 55 5.16 10.51 24.34
C PRO A 55 5.84 11.08 23.08
N ILE A 56 7.04 11.67 23.20
CA ILE A 56 7.77 12.23 22.05
C ILE A 56 8.39 11.10 21.21
N GLU A 57 8.85 10.03 21.86
CA GLU A 57 9.43 8.86 21.18
C GLU A 57 8.42 8.18 20.25
N GLY A 58 7.18 7.97 20.73
CA GLY A 58 6.12 7.37 19.94
C GLY A 58 5.76 8.20 18.71
N LEU A 59 5.63 9.52 18.87
CA LEU A 59 5.35 10.43 17.76
C LEU A 59 6.49 10.48 16.75
N ALA A 60 7.74 10.49 17.22
CA ALA A 60 8.90 10.46 16.34
C ALA A 60 8.97 9.16 15.53
N ALA A 61 8.76 8.01 16.16
CA ALA A 61 8.75 6.71 15.48
C ALA A 61 7.65 6.63 14.41
N GLU A 62 6.44 7.10 14.72
CA GLU A 62 5.34 7.12 13.76
C GLU A 62 5.59 8.12 12.62
N GLY A 63 6.16 9.28 12.93
CA GLY A 63 6.57 10.28 11.93
C GLY A 63 7.64 9.76 10.98
N VAL A 64 8.65 9.06 11.50
CA VAL A 64 9.70 8.39 10.69
C VAL A 64 9.08 7.30 9.82
N GLY A 65 8.15 6.49 10.34
CA GLY A 65 7.46 5.47 9.56
C GLY A 65 6.63 6.06 8.42
N LEU A 66 5.88 7.14 8.68
CA LEU A 66 5.11 7.86 7.66
C LEU A 66 6.05 8.45 6.60
N LEU A 67 7.14 9.08 7.02
CA LEU A 67 8.12 9.67 6.12
C LEU A 67 8.80 8.61 5.26
N ALA A 68 9.19 7.48 5.83
CA ALA A 68 9.80 6.37 5.10
C ALA A 68 8.83 5.79 4.06
N ASN A 69 7.55 5.58 4.42
CA ASN A 69 6.53 5.10 3.48
C ASN A 69 6.30 6.11 2.35
N TYR A 70 6.24 7.41 2.68
CA TYR A 70 6.08 8.48 1.71
C TYR A 70 7.27 8.57 0.74
N LEU A 71 8.51 8.49 1.25
CA LEU A 71 9.72 8.47 0.43
C LEU A 71 9.78 7.24 -0.48
N LEU A 72 9.40 6.07 0.04
CA LEU A 72 9.30 4.84 -0.77
C LEU A 72 8.27 5.01 -1.90
N ALA A 73 7.12 5.59 -1.60
CA ALA A 73 6.08 5.87 -2.59
C ALA A 73 6.59 6.85 -3.67
N ILE A 74 7.32 7.91 -3.28
CA ILE A 74 7.99 8.82 -4.21
C ILE A 74 8.94 8.04 -5.13
N VAL A 75 9.85 7.25 -4.56
CA VAL A 75 10.81 6.46 -5.34
C VAL A 75 10.08 5.58 -6.36
N LEU A 76 9.02 4.89 -5.96
CA LEU A 76 8.23 4.04 -6.86
C LEU A 76 7.52 4.83 -7.97
N VAL A 77 6.97 6.00 -7.65
CA VAL A 77 6.36 6.90 -8.65
C VAL A 77 7.41 7.40 -9.64
N PHE A 78 8.63 7.70 -9.21
CA PHE A 78 9.71 8.17 -10.09
C PHE A 78 10.36 7.07 -10.93
N VAL A 79 10.53 5.88 -10.37
CA VAL A 79 11.13 4.73 -11.07
C VAL A 79 10.13 4.12 -12.07
N LEU A 80 8.84 4.09 -11.73
CA LEU A 80 7.78 3.42 -12.51
C LEU A 80 6.56 4.33 -12.83
N PRO A 81 6.75 5.57 -13.33
CA PRO A 81 5.68 6.58 -13.41
C PRO A 81 4.51 6.14 -14.30
N ARG A 82 4.82 5.51 -15.44
CA ARG A 82 3.80 5.03 -16.38
C ARG A 82 2.99 3.87 -15.80
N ARG A 83 3.60 3.01 -14.98
CA ARG A 83 2.92 1.84 -14.39
C ARG A 83 1.98 2.28 -13.27
N VAL A 84 2.47 3.12 -12.35
CA VAL A 84 1.66 3.67 -11.25
C VAL A 84 0.46 4.43 -11.79
N ARG A 85 0.65 5.31 -12.78
CA ARG A 85 -0.44 6.08 -13.38
C ARG A 85 -1.53 5.20 -14.01
N ARG A 86 -1.14 4.16 -14.76
CA ARG A 86 -2.10 3.22 -15.35
C ARG A 86 -2.86 2.41 -14.30
N MET A 87 -2.17 1.98 -13.24
CA MET A 87 -2.81 1.29 -12.11
C MET A 87 -3.82 2.21 -11.41
N ALA A 88 -3.45 3.47 -11.16
CA ALA A 88 -4.33 4.48 -10.57
C ALA A 88 -5.57 4.72 -11.44
N GLU A 89 -5.42 4.86 -12.75
CA GLU A 89 -6.54 5.02 -13.69
C GLU A 89 -7.48 3.80 -13.71
N SER A 90 -6.96 2.60 -13.43
CA SER A 90 -7.76 1.38 -13.35
C SER A 90 -8.64 1.32 -12.10
N LEU A 91 -8.29 2.05 -11.04
CA LEU A 91 -8.96 2.08 -9.74
C LEU A 91 -10.16 3.05 -9.66
N ARG A 92 -10.47 3.74 -10.77
CA ARG A 92 -11.61 4.66 -10.83
C ARG A 92 -12.92 4.05 -10.29
N PRO A 93 -13.74 4.86 -9.61
CA PRO A 93 -14.81 4.38 -8.76
C PRO A 93 -15.85 3.53 -9.51
N GLY A 94 -16.05 2.32 -8.98
CA GLY A 94 -17.09 1.39 -9.38
C GLY A 94 -17.07 0.17 -8.48
N GLY A 95 -18.05 0.03 -7.58
CA GLY A 95 -18.04 -1.01 -6.53
C GLY A 95 -17.85 -2.43 -7.09
N ARG A 96 -18.52 -2.76 -8.19
CA ARG A 96 -18.35 -4.06 -8.89
C ARG A 96 -16.94 -4.26 -9.46
N LYS A 97 -16.30 -3.20 -9.96
CA LYS A 97 -14.95 -3.26 -10.52
C LYS A 97 -13.92 -3.46 -9.41
N LEU A 98 -14.06 -2.73 -8.31
CA LEU A 98 -13.21 -2.88 -7.14
C LEU A 98 -13.33 -4.27 -6.51
N ALA A 99 -14.56 -4.79 -6.37
CA ALA A 99 -14.79 -6.16 -5.89
C ALA A 99 -14.13 -7.21 -6.80
N ARG A 100 -14.23 -7.05 -8.13
CA ARG A 100 -13.54 -7.93 -9.08
C ARG A 100 -12.02 -7.86 -8.91
N ILE A 101 -11.45 -6.66 -8.76
CA ILE A 101 -10.00 -6.47 -8.54
C ILE A 101 -9.56 -7.17 -7.25
N LEU A 102 -10.31 -6.99 -6.17
CA LEU A 102 -10.05 -7.64 -4.87
C LEU A 102 -10.10 -9.17 -5.00
N LEU A 103 -11.13 -9.72 -5.66
CA LEU A 103 -11.26 -11.15 -5.89
C LEU A 103 -10.12 -11.73 -6.74
N ILE A 104 -9.66 -11.00 -7.76
CA ILE A 104 -8.49 -11.41 -8.55
C ILE A 104 -7.24 -11.40 -7.68
N GLY A 105 -7.04 -10.37 -6.87
CA GLY A 105 -5.94 -10.31 -5.91
C GLY A 105 -5.96 -11.48 -4.92
N LEU A 106 -7.14 -11.81 -4.39
CA LEU A 106 -7.34 -12.95 -3.49
C LEU A 106 -7.04 -14.28 -4.19
N ALA A 107 -7.56 -14.49 -5.40
CA ALA A 107 -7.28 -15.69 -6.19
C ALA A 107 -5.77 -15.84 -6.47
N CYS A 108 -5.10 -14.74 -6.81
CA CYS A 108 -3.64 -14.74 -7.01
C CYS A 108 -2.88 -15.06 -5.72
N ALA A 109 -3.30 -14.51 -4.57
CA ALA A 109 -2.68 -14.81 -3.28
C ALA A 109 -2.85 -16.29 -2.89
N ILE A 110 -4.05 -16.85 -3.09
CA ILE A 110 -4.33 -18.28 -2.84
C ILE A 110 -3.50 -19.17 -3.77
N LEU A 111 -3.45 -18.84 -5.06
CA LEU A 111 -2.66 -19.60 -6.03
C LEU A 111 -1.16 -19.53 -5.71
N ALA A 112 -0.66 -18.34 -5.37
CA ALA A 112 0.72 -18.14 -4.96
C ALA A 112 1.07 -18.96 -3.71
N ALA A 113 0.19 -18.97 -2.71
CA ALA A 113 0.35 -19.77 -1.50
C ALA A 113 0.35 -21.28 -1.83
N ALA A 114 -0.60 -21.75 -2.63
CA ALA A 114 -0.69 -23.16 -3.01
C ALA A 114 0.55 -23.64 -3.78
N VAL A 115 1.01 -22.87 -4.77
CA VAL A 115 2.24 -23.16 -5.52
C VAL A 115 3.45 -23.14 -4.60
N SER A 116 3.50 -22.20 -3.66
CA SER A 116 4.62 -22.08 -2.73
C SER A 116 4.69 -23.25 -1.75
N ILE A 117 3.55 -23.70 -1.24
CA ILE A 117 3.46 -24.90 -0.39
C ILE A 117 3.91 -26.13 -1.18
N LEU A 118 3.42 -26.29 -2.41
CA LEU A 118 3.77 -27.45 -3.24
C LEU A 118 5.26 -27.47 -3.59
N ALA A 119 5.82 -26.31 -3.92
CA ALA A 119 7.25 -26.16 -4.21
C ALA A 119 8.13 -26.32 -2.96
N ALA A 120 7.64 -26.01 -1.76
CA ALA A 120 8.38 -26.23 -0.52
C ALA A 120 8.64 -27.72 -0.23
N PHE A 121 7.83 -28.63 -0.78
CA PHE A 121 8.07 -30.08 -0.67
C PHE A 121 9.15 -30.60 -1.63
N SER A 122 9.63 -29.78 -2.57
CA SER A 122 10.68 -30.17 -3.52
C SER A 122 11.94 -29.35 -3.30
N VAL A 123 13.03 -30.02 -2.89
CA VAL A 123 14.33 -29.38 -2.62
C VAL A 123 14.83 -28.59 -3.83
N GLN A 124 14.57 -29.08 -5.05
CA GLN A 124 15.00 -28.43 -6.29
C GLN A 124 14.16 -27.18 -6.64
N MET A 125 12.93 -27.07 -6.12
CA MET A 125 12.04 -25.93 -6.33
C MET A 125 12.07 -24.91 -5.20
N LEU A 126 12.91 -25.09 -4.17
CA LEU A 126 13.05 -24.18 -3.05
C LEU A 126 13.21 -22.68 -3.43
N PRO A 127 13.93 -22.27 -4.51
CA PRO A 127 14.00 -20.85 -4.88
C PRO A 127 12.70 -20.29 -5.48
N VAL A 128 11.80 -21.15 -5.98
CA VAL A 128 10.58 -20.72 -6.70
C VAL A 128 9.59 -19.97 -5.79
N PRO A 129 9.24 -20.44 -4.57
CA PRO A 129 8.41 -19.69 -3.63
C PRO A 129 8.94 -18.27 -3.37
N PHE A 130 10.24 -18.12 -3.14
CA PHE A 130 10.84 -16.81 -2.84
C PHE A 130 10.73 -15.85 -4.01
N LEU A 131 11.00 -16.32 -5.23
CA LEU A 131 10.85 -15.51 -6.45
C LEU A 131 9.38 -15.12 -6.67
N LEU A 132 8.46 -16.08 -6.51
CA LEU A 132 7.04 -15.87 -6.75
C LEU A 132 6.43 -14.90 -5.73
N LEU A 133 6.69 -15.11 -4.44
CA LEU A 133 6.24 -14.18 -3.38
C LEU A 133 6.91 -12.83 -3.53
N GLY A 134 8.21 -12.78 -3.86
CA GLY A 134 8.93 -11.52 -4.08
C GLY A 134 8.35 -10.71 -5.23
N MET A 135 8.03 -11.35 -6.35
CA MET A 135 7.36 -10.70 -7.48
C MET A 135 5.95 -10.24 -7.12
N LEU A 136 5.16 -11.08 -6.44
CA LEU A 136 3.81 -10.71 -6.00
C LEU A 136 3.86 -9.52 -5.03
N PHE A 137 4.81 -9.54 -4.09
CA PHE A 137 5.04 -8.49 -3.11
C PHE A 137 5.41 -7.17 -3.78
N LEU A 138 6.41 -7.15 -4.65
CA LEU A 138 6.82 -5.95 -5.40
C LEU A 138 5.67 -5.41 -6.26
N SER A 139 4.92 -6.31 -6.89
CA SER A 139 3.79 -5.95 -7.73
C SER A 139 2.65 -5.32 -6.93
N ALA A 140 2.31 -5.93 -5.80
CA ALA A 140 1.32 -5.40 -4.89
C ALA A 140 1.75 -4.06 -4.29
N LEU A 141 3.04 -3.90 -3.95
CA LEU A 141 3.60 -2.64 -3.48
C LEU A 141 3.38 -1.49 -4.47
N VAL A 142 3.66 -1.70 -5.76
CA VAL A 142 3.36 -0.70 -6.80
C VAL A 142 1.85 -0.41 -6.89
N GLY A 143 1.02 -1.43 -6.75
CA GLY A 143 -0.44 -1.30 -6.69
C GLY A 143 -0.92 -0.48 -5.49
N VAL A 144 -0.33 -0.68 -4.30
CA VAL A 144 -0.62 0.10 -3.08
C VAL A 144 -0.31 1.57 -3.31
N VAL A 145 0.87 1.89 -3.87
CA VAL A 145 1.23 3.27 -4.21
C VAL A 145 0.25 3.90 -5.20
N ALA A 146 -0.24 3.12 -6.16
CA ALA A 146 -1.26 3.59 -7.09
C ALA A 146 -2.62 3.88 -6.40
N ILE A 147 -2.99 3.08 -5.40
CA ILE A 147 -4.18 3.33 -4.56
C ILE A 147 -4.00 4.61 -3.74
N GLU A 148 -2.86 4.78 -3.06
CA GLU A 148 -2.54 6.00 -2.32
C GLU A 148 -2.64 7.24 -3.22
N PHE A 149 -1.98 7.20 -4.38
CA PHE A 149 -1.99 8.28 -5.34
C PHE A 149 -3.41 8.62 -5.82
N GLU A 150 -4.20 7.63 -6.23
CA GLU A 150 -5.55 7.85 -6.73
C GLU A 150 -6.49 8.40 -5.66
N LEU A 151 -6.41 7.84 -4.44
CA LEU A 151 -7.23 8.26 -3.31
C LEU A 151 -6.98 9.73 -2.95
N GLY A 152 -5.71 10.13 -2.86
CA GLY A 152 -5.38 11.52 -2.59
C GLY A 152 -5.74 12.45 -3.74
N ARG A 153 -5.52 12.03 -4.99
CA ARG A 153 -5.85 12.81 -6.20
C ARG A 153 -7.34 13.09 -6.30
N GLU A 154 -8.19 12.09 -6.04
CA GLU A 154 -9.64 12.23 -6.07
C GLU A 154 -10.14 13.19 -4.97
N LEU A 155 -9.58 13.10 -3.76
CA LEU A 155 -9.93 13.99 -2.65
C LEU A 155 -9.55 15.45 -2.91
N LEU A 156 -8.34 15.70 -3.43
CA LEU A 156 -7.88 17.03 -3.83
C LEU A 156 -8.77 17.61 -4.93
N ALA A 157 -9.03 16.81 -5.97
CA ALA A 157 -9.87 17.20 -7.10
C ALA A 157 -11.27 17.61 -6.64
N ARG A 158 -11.90 16.83 -5.75
CA ARG A 158 -13.22 17.15 -5.17
C ARG A 158 -13.20 18.39 -4.28
N ALA A 159 -12.11 18.64 -3.55
CA ALA A 159 -11.94 19.86 -2.77
C ALA A 159 -11.73 21.13 -3.63
N GLY A 160 -11.53 20.96 -4.94
CA GLY A 160 -11.12 22.04 -5.83
C GLY A 160 -9.75 22.60 -5.42
N TRP A 161 -8.91 21.75 -4.83
CA TRP A 161 -7.51 22.05 -4.53
C TRP A 161 -6.67 21.44 -5.66
N TYR A 162 -5.81 22.27 -6.26
CA TYR A 162 -4.96 21.96 -7.41
C TYR A 162 -4.60 20.47 -7.54
N ALA A 163 -5.34 19.76 -8.39
CA ALA A 163 -5.13 18.35 -8.69
C ALA A 163 -3.79 18.11 -9.42
N ASP A 164 -3.15 19.18 -9.88
CA ASP A 164 -1.89 19.16 -10.64
C ASP A 164 -0.63 18.99 -9.76
N ARG A 165 -0.77 18.87 -8.43
CA ARG A 165 0.36 18.62 -7.52
C ARG A 165 0.43 17.13 -7.15
N PRO A 166 1.10 16.27 -7.96
CA PRO A 166 1.10 14.82 -7.76
C PRO A 166 1.69 14.40 -6.40
N LEU A 167 2.69 15.14 -5.91
CA LEU A 167 3.30 14.87 -4.60
C LEU A 167 2.33 15.13 -3.44
N LEU A 168 1.47 16.15 -3.54
CA LEU A 168 0.50 16.47 -2.50
C LEU A 168 -0.64 15.44 -2.49
N ALA A 169 -1.07 14.99 -3.67
CA ALA A 169 -1.99 13.86 -3.80
C ALA A 169 -1.41 12.60 -3.15
N LEU A 170 -0.15 12.25 -3.47
CA LEU A 170 0.51 11.11 -2.87
C LEU A 170 0.61 11.25 -1.34
N ALA A 171 1.07 12.40 -0.84
CA ALA A 171 1.20 12.66 0.60
C ALA A 171 -0.14 12.49 1.34
N LEU A 172 -1.24 13.03 0.77
CA LEU A 172 -2.57 12.87 1.34
C LEU A 172 -3.00 11.41 1.36
N GLY A 173 -2.80 10.69 0.26
CA GLY A 173 -3.12 9.27 0.14
C GLY A 173 -2.36 8.42 1.16
N THR A 174 -1.04 8.60 1.22
CA THR A 174 -0.15 7.92 2.16
C THR A 174 -0.54 8.22 3.61
N LEU A 175 -0.82 9.48 3.96
CA LEU A 175 -1.27 9.86 5.30
C LEU A 175 -2.58 9.14 5.69
N LEU A 176 -3.55 9.11 4.79
CA LEU A 176 -4.84 8.47 5.03
C LEU A 176 -4.69 6.96 5.19
N ILE A 177 -4.04 6.27 4.25
CA ILE A 177 -3.84 4.82 4.38
C ILE A 177 -3.02 4.49 5.62
N PHE A 178 -1.92 5.21 5.86
CA PHE A 178 -1.08 5.00 7.04
C PHE A 178 -1.87 5.16 8.34
N SER A 179 -2.64 6.23 8.51
CA SER A 179 -3.48 6.41 9.70
C SER A 179 -4.49 5.28 9.89
N LEU A 180 -5.13 4.80 8.81
CA LEU A 180 -6.04 3.64 8.89
C LEU A 180 -5.31 2.38 9.37
N THR A 181 -4.05 2.16 8.96
CA THR A 181 -3.25 1.01 9.42
C THR A 181 -2.94 1.02 10.93
N ARG A 182 -3.11 2.17 11.61
CA ARG A 182 -2.85 2.32 13.05
C ARG A 182 -4.04 1.95 13.93
N LEU A 183 -5.22 1.74 13.36
CA LEU A 183 -6.41 1.37 14.13
C LEU A 183 -6.36 -0.11 14.54
N PRO A 184 -6.62 -0.45 15.82
CA PRO A 184 -6.76 -1.83 16.26
C PRO A 184 -8.00 -2.42 15.57
N LEU A 185 -7.85 -3.55 14.87
CA LEU A 185 -8.83 -4.16 13.95
C LEU A 185 -8.90 -3.51 12.55
N LEU A 186 -9.19 -2.21 12.45
CA LEU A 186 -9.35 -1.62 11.11
C LEU A 186 -8.03 -1.63 10.32
N GLY A 187 -6.89 -1.59 11.01
CA GLY A 187 -5.58 -1.56 10.37
C GLY A 187 -5.20 -2.86 9.66
N TRP A 188 -5.46 -4.04 10.25
CA TRP A 188 -5.17 -5.31 9.57
C TRP A 188 -6.09 -5.50 8.37
N LEU A 189 -7.37 -5.14 8.52
CA LEU A 189 -8.35 -5.25 7.45
C LEU A 189 -7.95 -4.33 6.30
N THR A 190 -7.54 -3.09 6.62
CA THR A 190 -7.03 -2.13 5.64
C THR A 190 -5.80 -2.69 4.94
N LEU A 191 -4.83 -3.25 5.67
CA LEU A 191 -3.65 -3.86 5.07
C LEU A 191 -4.04 -4.99 4.11
N VAL A 192 -4.83 -5.96 4.54
CA VAL A 192 -5.27 -7.08 3.69
C VAL A 192 -5.99 -6.58 2.45
N VAL A 193 -6.95 -5.66 2.61
CA VAL A 193 -7.71 -5.10 1.49
C VAL A 193 -6.81 -4.33 0.53
N VAL A 194 -5.91 -3.49 1.03
CA VAL A 194 -5.00 -2.67 0.22
C VAL A 194 -3.98 -3.55 -0.49
N TRP A 195 -3.40 -4.56 0.17
CA TRP A 195 -2.48 -5.52 -0.44
C TRP A 195 -3.15 -6.38 -1.51
N LEU A 196 -4.34 -6.93 -1.24
CA LEU A 196 -5.10 -7.70 -2.22
C LEU A 196 -5.54 -6.83 -3.39
N THR A 197 -5.96 -5.60 -3.14
CA THR A 197 -6.32 -4.66 -4.21
C THR A 197 -5.09 -4.25 -5.02
N GLY A 198 -3.94 -4.03 -4.37
CA GLY A 198 -2.67 -3.76 -5.04
C GLY A 198 -2.21 -4.92 -5.91
N ALA A 199 -2.27 -6.15 -5.39
CA ALA A 199 -1.99 -7.37 -6.16
C ALA A 199 -2.97 -7.51 -7.34
N GLY A 200 -4.27 -7.39 -7.09
CA GLY A 200 -5.30 -7.51 -8.11
C GLY A 200 -5.18 -6.45 -9.21
N THR A 201 -4.94 -5.19 -8.86
CA THR A 201 -4.74 -4.11 -9.83
C THR A 201 -3.51 -4.39 -10.69
N SER A 202 -2.44 -4.87 -10.07
CA SER A 202 -1.24 -5.21 -10.79
C SER A 202 -1.47 -6.33 -11.80
N VAL A 203 -2.22 -7.37 -11.45
CA VAL A 203 -2.56 -8.47 -12.36
C VAL A 203 -3.49 -8.00 -13.48
N VAL A 204 -4.55 -7.26 -13.15
CA VAL A 204 -5.52 -6.73 -14.12
C VAL A 204 -4.83 -5.80 -15.13
N THR A 205 -3.88 -5.00 -14.69
CA THR A 205 -3.11 -4.08 -15.55
C THR A 205 -1.86 -4.72 -16.17
N ARG A 206 -1.63 -6.03 -15.92
CA ARG A 206 -0.44 -6.80 -16.32
C ARG A 206 0.85 -6.09 -15.94
N PHE A 207 1.01 -5.85 -14.65
CA PHE A 207 2.12 -5.11 -14.06
C PHE A 207 2.24 -3.70 -14.65
N GLY A 208 1.12 -3.09 -15.07
CA GLY A 208 1.10 -1.77 -15.70
C GLY A 208 1.63 -1.73 -17.14
N SER A 209 1.75 -2.86 -17.85
CA SER A 209 2.27 -2.90 -19.23
C SER A 209 1.31 -2.33 -20.29
N GLY A 210 0.01 -2.28 -20.00
CA GLY A 210 -1.01 -1.65 -20.86
C GLY A 210 -1.25 -2.34 -22.21
N ARG A 211 -0.69 -3.53 -22.45
CA ARG A 211 -0.91 -4.32 -23.67
C ARG A 211 -2.11 -5.28 -23.49
N PRO A 212 -2.93 -5.56 -24.51
CA PRO A 212 -4.01 -6.56 -24.46
C PRO A 212 -3.47 -8.01 -24.42
N TRP A 213 -4.27 -8.99 -23.97
CA TRP A 213 -3.82 -10.38 -23.77
C TRP A 213 -3.92 -10.96 -25.17
N THR A 214 -2.79 -11.35 -25.72
CA THR A 214 -2.76 -11.93 -27.05
C THR A 214 -1.88 -13.15 -27.00
N LEU A 215 -2.44 -14.25 -27.47
CA LEU A 215 -1.72 -15.49 -27.71
C LEU A 215 -0.98 -15.46 -29.05
N ARG A 216 -1.07 -14.35 -29.82
CA ARG A 216 -0.35 -14.18 -31.09
C ARG A 216 1.14 -14.50 -31.00
N PRO A 217 1.89 -14.20 -29.92
CA PRO A 217 3.30 -14.57 -29.82
C PRO A 217 3.54 -16.08 -29.64
N LEU A 218 2.50 -16.85 -29.32
CA LEU A 218 2.54 -18.31 -29.13
C LEU A 218 1.94 -19.07 -30.31
N VAL A 219 1.34 -18.35 -31.27
CA VAL A 219 0.94 -18.94 -32.54
C VAL A 219 2.21 -18.93 -33.39
N GLU A 220 2.83 -20.11 -33.56
CA GLU A 220 3.84 -20.28 -34.59
C GLU A 220 3.18 -19.99 -35.93
N ASP A 221 3.79 -19.11 -36.73
CA ASP A 221 3.38 -18.91 -38.12
C ASP A 221 3.57 -20.25 -38.84
N THR A 222 2.54 -21.08 -38.89
CA THR A 222 2.38 -22.14 -39.89
C THR A 222 2.27 -21.45 -41.25
N ASN A 223 3.43 -21.04 -41.76
CA ASN A 223 3.61 -20.67 -43.16
C ASN A 223 3.68 -21.98 -43.95
N GLU A 224 2.53 -22.41 -44.46
CA GLU A 224 2.43 -23.24 -45.68
C GLU A 224 2.14 -22.34 -46.88
#